data_AF-A0A1I7HUS6-F1
#
_entry.id   AF-A0A1I7HUS6-F1
#
_cell.length_a   1.000
_cell.length_b   1.000
_cell.length_c   1.000
_cell.angle_alpha   90.00
_cell.angle_beta   90.00
_cell.angle_gamma   90.00
#
_symmetry.space_group_name_H-M   'P 1'
#
loop_
_entity.id
_entity.type
_entity.pdbx_description
1 polymer ?
#
loop_
_entity_poly.entity_id
_entity_poly.type
_entity_poly.pdbx_seq_one_letter_code
_entity_poly.pdbx_strand_id
1 'polypeptide(L)'
;MNTELISLLKANVGSTLTSDLAADICVAANRMETLAQLRDIAQIKPRYNGHLVFAVERIENITEEIKHLHRAHWNETEGHRHRLPLQPDYETFIRYERAGRYLLFTIRSEGKLLGNCAMYLDKSAHTQTLIAMEDTLYLLPEARRGTIAKRFVRYVENAMKLLGVREINITVKTVNKAARFFRLLGYRHVENGLTKILEIENV
;
A
#
# COMPACT_ATOMS: atom_id res chain seq x y z
N MET A 1 -9.23 18.08 9.61
CA MET A 1 -8.57 19.06 10.50
C MET A 1 -8.00 18.30 11.69
N ASN A 2 -6.70 18.43 11.99
CA ASN A 2 -6.03 17.65 13.03
C ASN A 2 -6.39 18.21 14.43
N THR A 3 -7.51 17.74 14.97
CA THR A 3 -8.10 18.20 16.23
C THR A 3 -7.18 17.97 17.43
N GLU A 4 -6.39 16.89 17.38
CA GLU A 4 -5.41 16.57 18.41
C GLU A 4 -4.25 17.57 18.43
N LEU A 5 -3.68 17.90 17.26
CA LEU A 5 -2.69 18.97 17.15
C LEU A 5 -3.26 20.30 17.65
N ILE A 6 -4.48 20.65 17.25
CA ILE A 6 -5.12 21.90 17.71
C ILE A 6 -5.30 21.90 19.23
N SER A 7 -5.70 20.78 19.82
CA SER A 7 -5.84 20.64 21.27
C SER A 7 -4.49 20.78 21.98
N LEU A 8 -3.45 20.12 21.46
CA LEU A 8 -2.08 20.19 21.99
C LEU A 8 -1.55 21.62 21.95
N LEU A 9 -1.73 22.32 20.83
CA LEU A 9 -1.31 23.71 20.67
C LEU A 9 -2.09 24.64 21.62
N LYS A 10 -3.41 24.47 21.74
CA LYS A 10 -4.25 25.27 22.65
C LYS A 10 -3.84 25.10 24.11
N ALA A 11 -3.53 23.87 24.52
CA ALA A 11 -3.14 23.58 25.90
C ALA A 11 -1.79 24.19 26.29
N ASN A 12 -0.93 24.51 25.31
CA ASN A 12 0.43 25.00 25.54
C ASN A 12 0.65 26.45 25.07
N VAL A 13 -0.42 27.23 24.84
CA VAL A 13 -0.30 28.65 24.48
C VAL A 13 0.43 29.41 25.58
N GLY A 14 1.48 30.16 25.21
CA GLY A 14 2.29 30.93 26.15
C GLY A 14 3.35 30.11 26.91
N SER A 15 3.44 28.80 26.68
CA SER A 15 4.47 27.94 27.27
C SER A 15 5.78 27.99 26.45
N THR A 16 6.92 27.76 27.10
CA THR A 16 8.21 27.59 26.42
C THR A 16 8.21 26.30 25.59
N LEU A 17 8.67 26.38 24.34
CA LEU A 17 8.83 25.21 23.47
C LEU A 17 10.03 24.37 23.94
N THR A 18 9.76 23.39 24.81
CA THR A 18 10.76 22.40 25.25
C THR A 18 11.01 21.36 24.15
N SER A 19 12.11 20.60 24.25
CA SER A 19 12.40 19.49 23.33
C SER A 19 11.28 18.45 23.29
N ASP A 20 10.68 18.17 24.45
CA ASP A 20 9.61 17.18 24.58
C ASP A 20 8.30 17.70 23.96
N LEU A 21 7.93 18.96 24.23
CA LEU A 21 6.78 19.59 23.58
C LEU A 21 6.98 19.70 22.06
N ALA A 22 8.19 20.00 21.60
CA ALA A 22 8.51 20.00 20.17
C ALA A 22 8.35 18.61 19.55
N ALA A 23 8.79 17.55 20.23
CA ALA A 23 8.59 16.17 19.79
C ALA A 23 7.11 15.80 19.71
N ASP A 24 6.32 16.15 20.74
CA ASP A 24 4.87 15.91 20.76
C ASP A 24 4.13 16.66 19.66
N ILE A 25 4.49 17.93 19.40
CA ILE A 25 3.93 18.72 18.30
C ILE A 25 4.28 18.08 16.95
N CYS A 26 5.53 17.66 16.76
CA CYS A 26 5.94 16.98 15.54
C CYS A 26 5.16 15.67 15.34
N VAL A 27 4.97 14.88 16.39
CA VAL A 27 4.15 13.67 16.34
C VAL A 27 2.71 14.01 15.98
N ALA A 28 2.08 14.95 16.69
CA ALA A 28 0.69 15.33 16.46
C ALA A 28 0.51 15.92 15.05
N ALA A 29 1.37 16.83 14.61
CA ALA A 29 1.30 17.46 13.29
C ALA A 29 1.49 16.46 12.14
N ASN A 30 2.29 15.42 12.36
CA ASN A 30 2.52 14.38 11.37
C ASN A 30 1.41 13.31 11.35
N ARG A 31 0.43 13.36 12.27
CA ARG A 31 -0.71 12.43 12.26
C ARG A 31 -1.65 12.73 11.10
N MET A 32 -1.73 11.77 10.20
CA MET A 32 -2.79 11.69 9.20
C MET A 32 -4.04 11.08 9.85
N GLU A 33 -5.22 11.47 9.37
CA GLU A 33 -6.47 10.82 9.76
C GLU A 33 -6.37 9.31 9.50
N THR A 34 -6.60 8.52 10.54
CA THR A 34 -6.58 7.07 10.46
C THR A 34 -7.81 6.54 9.74
N LEU A 35 -7.59 5.87 8.60
CA LEU A 35 -8.68 5.36 7.76
C LEU A 35 -9.04 3.90 8.08
N ALA A 36 -8.05 3.03 8.28
CA ALA A 36 -8.25 1.69 8.83
C ALA A 36 -7.63 1.60 10.24
N GLN A 37 -8.42 1.23 11.23
CA GLN A 37 -7.94 1.10 12.60
C GLN A 37 -7.08 -0.17 12.74
N LEU A 38 -6.01 -0.11 13.52
CA LEU A 38 -5.13 -1.26 13.77
C LEU A 38 -5.89 -2.48 14.31
N ARG A 39 -6.92 -2.26 15.14
CA ARG A 39 -7.81 -3.32 15.65
C ARG A 39 -8.61 -4.03 14.55
N ASP A 40 -8.97 -3.32 13.48
CA ASP A 40 -9.74 -3.89 12.36
C ASP A 40 -8.80 -4.63 11.41
N ILE A 41 -7.60 -4.07 11.20
CA ILE A 41 -6.52 -4.74 10.46
C ILE A 41 -6.13 -6.06 11.14
N ALA A 42 -6.04 -6.09 12.47
CA ALA A 42 -5.71 -7.29 13.26
C ALA A 42 -6.76 -8.42 13.16
N GLN A 43 -7.97 -8.12 12.65
CA GLN A 43 -8.99 -9.13 12.37
C GLN A 43 -8.72 -9.87 11.07
N ILE A 44 -7.88 -9.34 10.17
CA ILE A 44 -7.49 -10.00 8.93
C ILE A 44 -6.54 -11.16 9.28
N LYS A 45 -7.08 -12.38 9.34
CA LYS A 45 -6.29 -13.57 9.72
C LYS A 45 -5.49 -14.11 8.53
N PRO A 46 -4.26 -14.60 8.76
CA PRO A 46 -3.50 -15.29 7.71
C PRO A 46 -4.29 -16.46 7.12
N ARG A 47 -4.10 -16.69 5.82
CA ARG A 47 -4.74 -17.78 5.08
C ARG A 47 -3.70 -18.75 4.55
N TYR A 48 -3.87 -20.02 4.87
CA TYR A 48 -3.02 -21.11 4.39
C TYR A 48 -3.56 -21.69 3.08
N ASN A 49 -2.66 -21.98 2.14
CA ASN A 49 -2.94 -22.56 0.83
C ASN A 49 -1.84 -23.58 0.48
N GLY A 50 -1.89 -24.75 1.11
CA GLY A 50 -0.78 -25.71 1.06
C GLY A 50 0.42 -25.17 1.85
N HIS A 51 1.60 -25.18 1.23
CA HIS A 51 2.83 -24.60 1.80
C HIS A 51 2.86 -23.06 1.76
N LEU A 52 1.90 -22.42 1.08
CA LEU A 52 1.83 -20.97 0.96
C LEU A 52 0.99 -20.35 2.07
N VAL A 53 1.44 -19.19 2.55
CA VAL A 53 0.74 -18.36 3.52
C VAL A 53 0.46 -17.00 2.91
N PHE A 54 -0.79 -16.57 2.93
CA PHE A 54 -1.17 -15.19 2.63
C PHE A 54 -1.39 -14.45 3.95
N ALA A 55 -0.79 -13.29 4.11
CA ALA A 55 -0.89 -12.50 5.34
C ALA A 55 -0.98 -11.01 5.04
N VAL A 56 -1.35 -10.22 6.05
CA VAL A 56 -1.03 -8.79 6.09
C VAL A 56 0.19 -8.66 6.99
N GLU A 57 1.25 -8.04 6.49
CA GLU A 57 2.48 -7.81 7.23
C GLU A 57 2.75 -6.31 7.34
N ARG A 58 3.52 -5.94 8.36
CA ARG A 58 3.99 -4.57 8.49
C ARG A 58 5.24 -4.37 7.65
N ILE A 59 5.23 -3.44 6.69
CA ILE A 59 6.40 -3.09 5.89
C ILE A 59 7.57 -2.65 6.77
N GLU A 60 7.27 -1.99 7.90
CA GLU A 60 8.26 -1.63 8.92
C GLU A 60 9.08 -2.85 9.38
N ASN A 61 8.42 -4.01 9.53
CA ASN A 61 9.04 -5.21 10.04
C ASN A 61 9.80 -6.00 8.96
N ILE A 62 9.51 -5.76 7.67
CA ILE A 62 10.01 -6.57 6.54
C ILE A 62 10.67 -5.72 5.46
N THR A 63 11.15 -4.52 5.81
CA THR A 63 11.71 -3.55 4.85
C THR A 63 12.88 -4.13 4.06
N GLU A 64 13.80 -4.86 4.71
CA GLU A 64 14.91 -5.50 4.01
C GLU A 64 14.45 -6.64 3.10
N GLU A 65 13.47 -7.43 3.54
CA GLU A 65 12.93 -8.54 2.76
C GLU A 65 12.10 -8.07 1.57
N ILE A 66 11.41 -6.93 1.61
CA ILE A 66 10.57 -6.52 0.47
C ILE A 66 11.37 -5.90 -0.68
N LYS A 67 12.59 -5.41 -0.42
CA LYS A 67 13.44 -4.75 -1.42
C LYS A 67 13.69 -5.61 -2.66
N HIS A 68 13.84 -6.93 -2.53
CA HIS A 68 14.04 -7.79 -3.72
C HIS A 68 12.79 -7.87 -4.59
N LEU A 69 11.59 -7.90 -4.00
CA LEU A 69 10.34 -7.87 -4.76
C LEU A 69 10.16 -6.54 -5.48
N HIS A 70 10.44 -5.41 -4.82
CA HIS A 70 10.36 -4.09 -5.46
C HIS A 70 11.32 -3.98 -6.65
N ARG A 71 12.55 -4.47 -6.50
CA ARG A 71 13.52 -4.50 -7.61
C ARG A 71 13.08 -5.41 -8.74
N ALA A 72 12.59 -6.61 -8.43
CA ALA A 72 12.10 -7.56 -9.43
C ALA A 72 10.89 -6.99 -10.21
N HIS A 73 9.95 -6.38 -9.49
CA HIS A 73 8.81 -5.67 -10.07
C HIS A 73 9.26 -4.54 -11.01
N TRP A 74 10.14 -3.66 -10.53
CA TRP A 74 10.67 -2.54 -11.31
C TRP A 74 11.32 -2.97 -12.62
N ASN A 75 12.12 -4.04 -12.56
CA ASN A 75 12.80 -4.57 -13.73
C ASN A 75 11.84 -5.22 -14.73
N GLU A 76 10.73 -5.81 -14.26
CA GLU A 76 9.81 -6.57 -15.09
C GLU A 76 8.70 -5.71 -15.72
N THR A 77 8.11 -4.77 -14.99
CA THR A 77 6.89 -4.08 -15.43
C THR A 77 7.01 -2.56 -15.58
N GLU A 78 8.01 -1.95 -14.94
CA GLU A 78 8.14 -0.50 -14.82
C GLU A 78 9.07 0.12 -15.88
N GLY A 79 9.25 -0.55 -17.02
CA GLY A 79 10.10 -0.11 -18.14
C GLY A 79 9.86 1.33 -18.60
N HIS A 80 8.62 1.79 -18.55
CA HIS A 80 8.24 3.16 -18.91
C HIS A 80 8.85 4.24 -18.00
N ARG A 81 9.45 3.86 -16.87
CA ARG A 81 10.09 4.74 -15.88
C ARG A 81 11.61 4.60 -15.83
N HIS A 82 12.22 3.76 -16.66
CA HIS A 82 13.66 3.44 -16.57
C HIS A 82 14.61 4.61 -16.87
N ARG A 83 14.09 5.79 -17.25
CA ARG A 83 14.86 7.05 -17.25
C ARG A 83 15.02 7.68 -15.86
N LEU A 84 14.36 7.11 -14.85
CA LEU A 84 14.43 7.51 -13.44
C LEU A 84 15.06 6.38 -12.61
N PRO A 85 15.76 6.71 -11.51
CA PRO A 85 16.29 5.70 -10.60
C PRO A 85 15.16 5.05 -9.78
N LEU A 86 15.30 3.76 -9.49
CA LEU A 86 14.48 3.10 -8.45
C LEU A 86 14.96 3.56 -7.07
N GLN A 87 14.21 4.44 -6.42
CA GLN A 87 14.51 4.96 -5.09
C GLN A 87 13.24 4.99 -4.22
N PRO A 88 12.76 3.83 -3.71
CA PRO A 88 11.57 3.78 -2.88
C PRO A 88 11.80 4.46 -1.53
N ASP A 89 10.85 5.30 -1.12
CA ASP A 89 10.83 5.95 0.20
C ASP A 89 10.09 5.07 1.22
N TYR A 90 10.85 4.20 1.88
CA TYR A 90 10.32 3.27 2.88
C TYR A 90 9.82 3.98 4.14
N GLU A 91 10.41 5.11 4.52
CA GLU A 91 9.95 5.88 5.68
C GLU A 91 8.53 6.42 5.46
N THR A 92 8.24 6.88 4.24
CA THR A 92 6.89 7.29 3.84
C THR A 92 5.91 6.11 3.85
N PHE A 93 6.29 4.93 3.36
CA PHE A 93 5.42 3.74 3.46
C PHE A 93 5.11 3.39 4.93
N ILE A 94 6.11 3.42 5.81
CA ILE A 94 5.93 3.16 7.25
C ILE A 94 5.01 4.20 7.88
N ARG A 95 5.12 5.48 7.50
CA ARG A 95 4.23 6.55 7.96
C ARG A 95 2.78 6.30 7.51
N TYR A 96 2.55 5.92 6.26
CA TYR A 96 1.20 5.58 5.79
C TYR A 96 0.65 4.33 6.48
N GLU A 97 1.47 3.32 6.71
CA GLU A 97 1.07 2.11 7.43
C GLU A 97 0.62 2.43 8.85
N ARG A 98 1.45 3.16 9.61
CA ARG A 98 1.14 3.53 11.00
C ARG A 98 -0.12 4.39 11.10
N ALA A 99 -0.44 5.14 10.04
CA ALA A 99 -1.69 5.89 9.92
C ALA A 99 -2.88 5.05 9.42
N GLY A 100 -2.74 3.73 9.21
CA GLY A 100 -3.82 2.90 8.69
C GLY A 100 -4.23 3.26 7.26
N ARG A 101 -3.29 3.79 6.47
CA ARG A 101 -3.49 4.22 5.08
C ARG A 101 -2.73 3.37 4.08
N TYR A 102 -1.91 2.43 4.54
CA TYR A 102 -1.18 1.48 3.70
C TYR A 102 -1.31 0.08 4.29
N LEU A 103 -1.66 -0.88 3.44
CA LEU A 103 -1.68 -2.29 3.79
C LEU A 103 -0.81 -3.06 2.83
N LEU A 104 0.06 -3.89 3.39
CA LEU A 104 0.93 -4.79 2.64
C LEU A 104 0.48 -6.23 2.84
N PHE A 105 -0.10 -6.79 1.79
CA PHE A 105 -0.42 -8.21 1.72
C PHE A 105 0.77 -8.96 1.15
N THR A 106 1.06 -10.14 1.67
CA THR A 106 2.22 -10.94 1.26
C THR A 106 1.84 -12.38 0.94
N ILE A 107 2.67 -13.02 0.11
CA ILE A 107 2.69 -14.47 -0.08
C ILE A 107 4.04 -14.97 0.41
N ARG A 108 4.04 -15.89 1.38
CA ARG A 108 5.25 -16.59 1.84
C ARG A 108 5.19 -18.09 1.60
N SER A 109 6.35 -18.71 1.41
CA SER A 109 6.56 -20.16 1.42
C SER A 109 7.76 -20.45 2.28
N GLU A 110 7.63 -21.25 3.34
CA GLU A 110 8.78 -21.64 4.20
C GLU A 110 9.62 -20.43 4.65
N GLY A 111 8.96 -19.33 5.00
CA GLY A 111 9.61 -18.07 5.38
C GLY A 111 10.03 -17.17 4.22
N LYS A 112 10.22 -17.69 2.99
CA LYS A 112 10.61 -16.88 1.82
C LYS A 112 9.45 -16.02 1.33
N LEU A 113 9.69 -14.71 1.17
CA LEU A 113 8.74 -13.75 0.59
C LEU A 113 8.68 -13.89 -0.94
N LEU A 114 7.53 -14.35 -1.44
CA LEU A 114 7.33 -14.70 -2.86
C LEU A 114 6.45 -13.73 -3.64
N GLY A 115 5.75 -12.84 -2.96
CA GLY A 115 4.94 -11.82 -3.63
C GLY A 115 4.29 -10.87 -2.65
N ASN A 116 3.84 -9.73 -3.16
CA ASN A 116 3.16 -8.71 -2.41
C ASN A 116 1.97 -8.12 -3.18
N CYS A 117 1.01 -7.60 -2.43
CA CYS A 117 0.02 -6.63 -2.92
C CYS A 117 -0.03 -5.48 -1.92
N ALA A 118 0.36 -4.29 -2.33
CA ALA A 118 0.30 -3.07 -1.55
C ALA A 118 -0.93 -2.26 -1.96
N MET A 119 -1.70 -1.81 -0.97
CA MET A 119 -2.91 -1.01 -1.16
C MET A 119 -2.80 0.27 -0.33
N TYR A 120 -2.99 1.42 -0.97
CA TYR A 120 -3.31 2.66 -0.26
C TYR A 120 -4.80 2.74 0.02
N LEU A 121 -5.16 3.20 1.21
CA LEU A 121 -6.52 3.58 1.54
C LEU A 121 -6.67 5.09 1.49
N ASP A 122 -7.77 5.53 0.91
CA ASP A 122 -8.17 6.93 0.95
C ASP A 122 -9.68 7.08 1.10
N LYS A 123 -10.14 8.30 1.36
CA LYS A 123 -11.55 8.66 1.35
C LYS A 123 -11.84 9.46 0.10
N SER A 124 -12.70 8.95 -0.76
CA SER A 124 -13.12 9.65 -1.98
C SER A 124 -13.69 11.03 -1.63
N ALA A 125 -13.13 12.08 -2.21
CA ALA A 125 -13.67 13.44 -2.03
C ALA A 125 -15.05 13.61 -2.69
N HIS A 126 -15.38 12.77 -3.67
CA HIS A 126 -16.65 12.84 -4.40
C HIS A 126 -17.78 12.08 -3.71
N THR A 127 -17.50 10.90 -3.15
CA THR A 127 -18.52 10.01 -2.58
C THR A 127 -18.40 9.87 -1.06
N GLN A 128 -17.32 10.38 -0.47
CA GLN A 128 -16.98 10.23 0.94
C GLN A 128 -16.88 8.78 1.43
N THR A 129 -16.78 7.81 0.51
CA THR A 129 -16.59 6.41 0.82
C THR A 129 -15.11 6.06 0.90
N LEU A 130 -14.77 5.06 1.71
CA LEU A 130 -13.44 4.49 1.74
C LEU A 130 -13.15 3.75 0.43
N ILE A 131 -12.00 4.05 -0.17
CA ILE A 131 -11.52 3.46 -1.42
C ILE A 131 -10.11 2.88 -1.20
N ALA A 132 -9.76 1.87 -1.99
CA ALA A 132 -8.42 1.28 -1.98
C ALA A 132 -7.78 1.36 -3.37
N MET A 133 -6.63 2.02 -3.45
CA MET A 133 -5.84 2.13 -4.68
C MET A 133 -4.67 1.14 -4.59
N GLU A 134 -4.51 0.30 -5.59
CA GLU A 134 -3.33 -0.56 -5.70
C GLU A 134 -2.08 0.29 -5.95
N ASP A 135 -1.06 0.04 -5.14
CA ASP A 135 0.29 0.57 -5.31
C ASP A 135 1.14 -0.40 -6.13
N THR A 136 1.09 -1.67 -5.74
CA THR A 136 1.82 -2.76 -6.40
C THR A 136 1.09 -4.08 -6.19
N LEU A 137 0.93 -4.89 -7.23
CA LEU A 137 0.69 -6.34 -7.14
C LEU A 137 1.77 -7.06 -7.93
N TYR A 138 2.69 -7.72 -7.22
CA TYR A 138 3.78 -8.46 -7.84
C TYR A 138 4.00 -9.81 -7.17
N LEU A 139 4.07 -10.86 -7.98
CA LEU A 139 4.44 -12.20 -7.54
C LEU A 139 5.72 -12.61 -8.25
N LEU A 140 6.67 -13.26 -7.58
CA LEU A 140 7.78 -13.94 -8.25
C LEU A 140 7.24 -15.04 -9.19
N PRO A 141 7.94 -15.37 -10.30
CA PRO A 141 7.50 -16.40 -11.24
C PRO A 141 7.16 -17.74 -10.58
N GLU A 142 7.90 -18.13 -9.54
CA GLU A 142 7.69 -19.35 -8.75
C GLU A 142 6.29 -19.41 -8.10
N ALA A 143 5.72 -18.26 -7.72
CA ALA A 143 4.39 -18.16 -7.10
C ALA A 143 3.25 -17.97 -8.11
N ARG A 144 3.54 -17.78 -9.40
CA ARG A 144 2.53 -17.58 -10.48
C ARG A 144 2.00 -18.90 -11.03
N ARG A 145 1.61 -19.83 -10.15
CA ARG A 145 1.17 -21.18 -10.55
C ARG A 145 -0.31 -21.41 -10.24
N GLY A 146 -0.99 -22.12 -11.14
CA GLY A 146 -2.39 -22.54 -10.96
C GLY A 146 -3.32 -21.37 -10.60
N THR A 147 -3.98 -21.47 -9.45
CA THR A 147 -4.97 -20.48 -8.99
C THR A 147 -4.45 -19.57 -7.87
N ILE A 148 -3.15 -19.58 -7.58
CA ILE A 148 -2.55 -18.84 -6.44
C ILE A 148 -2.89 -17.34 -6.53
N ALA A 149 -2.61 -16.69 -7.65
CA ALA A 149 -2.89 -15.26 -7.84
C ALA A 149 -4.38 -14.93 -7.62
N LYS A 150 -5.29 -15.77 -8.14
CA LYS A 150 -6.75 -15.61 -7.93
C LYS A 150 -7.13 -15.73 -6.46
N ARG A 151 -6.57 -16.71 -5.73
CA ARG A 151 -6.84 -16.90 -4.30
C ARG A 151 -6.27 -15.76 -3.46
N PHE A 152 -5.10 -15.23 -3.85
CA PHE A 152 -4.46 -14.10 -3.20
C PHE A 152 -5.25 -12.81 -3.40
N VAL A 153 -5.65 -12.48 -4.62
CA VAL A 153 -6.50 -11.29 -4.89
C VAL A 153 -7.83 -11.40 -4.14
N ARG A 154 -8.44 -12.59 -4.08
CA ARG A 154 -9.65 -12.78 -3.26
C ARG A 154 -9.41 -12.52 -1.77
N TYR A 155 -8.24 -12.91 -1.25
CA TYR A 155 -7.86 -12.62 0.13
C TYR A 155 -7.74 -11.10 0.36
N VAL A 156 -7.10 -10.37 -0.55
CA VAL A 156 -7.02 -8.90 -0.53
C VAL A 156 -8.42 -8.27 -0.58
N GLU A 157 -9.28 -8.67 -1.53
CA GLU A 157 -10.65 -8.15 -1.65
C GLU A 157 -11.48 -8.36 -0.38
N ASN A 158 -11.35 -9.53 0.25
CA ASN A 158 -12.08 -9.83 1.48
C ASN A 158 -11.59 -8.96 2.64
N ALA A 159 -10.28 -8.71 2.73
CA ALA A 159 -9.72 -7.77 3.70
C ALA A 159 -10.21 -6.34 3.45
N MET A 160 -10.21 -5.86 2.20
CA MET A 160 -10.74 -4.54 1.85
C MET A 160 -12.22 -4.40 2.26
N LYS A 161 -13.04 -5.42 1.99
CA LYS A 161 -14.45 -5.44 2.42
C LYS A 161 -14.60 -5.40 3.95
N LEU A 162 -13.78 -6.15 4.67
CA LEU A 162 -13.78 -6.15 6.14
C LEU A 162 -13.50 -4.74 6.70
N LEU A 163 -12.61 -3.98 6.05
CA LEU A 163 -12.27 -2.61 6.41
C LEU A 163 -13.31 -1.57 5.92
N GLY A 164 -14.39 -2.00 5.28
CA GLY A 164 -15.45 -1.11 4.78
C GLY A 164 -15.13 -0.41 3.46
N VAL A 165 -14.08 -0.84 2.75
CA VAL A 165 -13.74 -0.31 1.42
C VAL A 165 -14.88 -0.60 0.44
N ARG A 166 -15.25 0.42 -0.33
CA ARG A 166 -16.37 0.37 -1.30
C ARG A 166 -15.91 0.25 -2.74
N GLU A 167 -14.67 0.61 -3.03
CA GLU A 167 -14.09 0.61 -4.36
C GLU A 167 -12.62 0.21 -4.32
N ILE A 168 -12.20 -0.63 -5.26
CA ILE A 168 -10.80 -1.02 -5.45
C ILE A 168 -10.39 -0.62 -6.87
N ASN A 169 -9.39 0.24 -6.99
CA ASN A 169 -8.79 0.59 -8.27
C ASN A 169 -7.44 -0.08 -8.41
N ILE A 170 -7.20 -0.67 -9.58
CA ILE A 170 -5.98 -1.41 -9.88
C ILE A 170 -5.42 -0.93 -11.20
N THR A 171 -4.12 -0.67 -11.23
CA THR A 171 -3.43 -0.33 -12.47
C THR A 171 -2.79 -1.58 -13.06
N VAL A 172 -2.90 -1.74 -14.37
CA VAL A 172 -2.29 -2.87 -15.08
C VAL A 172 -1.36 -2.34 -16.16
N LYS A 173 -0.11 -2.78 -16.16
CA LYS A 173 0.86 -2.35 -17.16
C LYS A 173 0.62 -3.10 -18.48
N THR A 174 0.79 -2.39 -19.60
CA THR A 174 0.55 -2.93 -20.95
C THR A 174 1.51 -4.04 -21.35
N VAL A 175 2.68 -4.13 -20.68
CA VAL A 175 3.71 -5.14 -20.92
C VAL A 175 3.32 -6.54 -20.44
N ASN A 176 2.21 -6.68 -19.69
CA ASN A 176 1.76 -7.96 -19.16
C ASN A 176 0.28 -8.26 -19.48
N LYS A 177 -0.19 -9.46 -19.12
CA LYS A 177 -1.57 -9.92 -19.38
C LYS A 177 -2.51 -9.76 -18.16
N ALA A 178 -2.14 -8.95 -17.16
CA ALA A 178 -2.90 -8.81 -15.92
C ALA A 178 -4.30 -8.23 -16.14
N ALA A 179 -4.50 -7.38 -17.15
CA ALA A 179 -5.81 -6.83 -17.50
C ALA A 179 -6.86 -7.93 -17.76
N ARG A 180 -6.48 -8.99 -18.50
CA ARG A 180 -7.38 -10.13 -18.76
C ARG A 180 -7.68 -10.90 -17.47
N PHE A 181 -6.68 -11.08 -16.62
CA PHE A 181 -6.83 -11.74 -15.32
C PHE A 181 -7.83 -11.00 -14.42
N PHE A 182 -7.70 -9.68 -14.27
CA PHE A 182 -8.61 -8.90 -13.43
C PHE A 182 -10.04 -8.83 -13.98
N ARG A 183 -10.21 -8.77 -15.30
CA ARG A 183 -11.57 -8.89 -15.90
C ARG A 183 -12.26 -10.20 -15.54
N LEU A 184 -11.52 -11.32 -15.50
CA LEU A 184 -12.07 -12.61 -15.05
C LEU A 184 -12.45 -12.63 -13.56
N LEU A 185 -11.93 -11.69 -12.76
CA LEU A 185 -12.29 -11.52 -11.35
C LEU A 185 -13.45 -10.55 -11.12
N GLY A 186 -13.95 -9.91 -12.18
CA GLY A 186 -15.09 -8.99 -12.13
C GLY A 186 -14.72 -7.50 -12.17
N TYR A 187 -13.43 -7.17 -12.34
CA TYR A 187 -13.01 -5.79 -12.56
C TYR A 187 -13.41 -5.32 -13.95
N ARG A 188 -13.78 -4.04 -14.07
CA ARG A 188 -14.11 -3.40 -15.34
C ARG A 188 -12.99 -2.45 -15.77
N HIS A 189 -12.76 -2.36 -17.07
CA HIS A 189 -11.88 -1.35 -17.63
C HIS A 189 -12.66 -0.03 -17.72
N VAL A 190 -12.24 0.98 -16.97
CA VAL A 190 -12.96 2.26 -16.85
C VAL A 190 -12.13 3.48 -17.26
N GLU A 191 -10.81 3.32 -17.44
CA GLU A 191 -9.89 4.42 -17.78
C GLU A 191 -8.65 3.92 -18.54
N ASN A 192 -8.00 4.81 -19.31
CA ASN A 192 -6.70 4.56 -19.93
C ASN A 192 -5.60 5.35 -19.21
N GLY A 193 -4.49 4.70 -18.89
CA GLY A 193 -3.31 5.36 -18.31
C GLY A 193 -2.44 6.04 -19.36
N LEU A 194 -2.03 7.28 -19.10
CA LEU A 194 -1.09 8.06 -19.91
C LEU A 194 0.07 8.52 -19.02
N THR A 195 1.29 8.54 -19.54
CA THR A 195 2.49 8.98 -18.82
C THR A 195 3.40 9.80 -19.72
N LYS A 196 4.03 10.83 -19.16
CA LYS A 196 5.07 11.63 -19.80
C LYS A 196 6.17 11.91 -18.79
N ILE A 197 7.41 11.51 -19.11
CA ILE A 197 8.58 11.92 -18.33
C ILE A 197 8.95 13.33 -18.77
N LEU A 198 9.04 14.25 -17.82
CA LEU A 198 9.49 15.63 -18.05
C LEU A 198 11.00 15.67 -17.89
N GLU A 199 11.69 16.24 -18.87
CA GLU A 199 13.12 16.53 -18.77
C GLU A 199 13.29 17.82 -17.96
N ILE A 200 14.21 17.80 -16.99
CA ILE A 200 14.60 19.00 -16.25
C ILE A 200 15.90 19.47 -16.90
N GLU A 201 15.85 20.60 -17.60
CA GLU A 201 17.07 21.27 -18.03
C GLU A 201 17.81 21.74 -16.76
N ASN A 202 19.07 21.33 -16.59
CA ASN A 202 19.89 21.83 -15.50
C ASN A 202 20.18 23.31 -15.78
N VAL A 203 19.50 24.21 -15.05
CA VAL A 203 19.83 25.65 -14.98
C VAL A 203 20.91 25.87 -13.93
#